data_AF-A0AA36JEW3-F1
#
_entry.id   AF-A0AA36JEW3-F1
#
_cell.length_a   1.000
_cell.length_b   1.000
_cell.length_c   1.000
_cell.angle_alpha   90.00
_cell.angle_beta   90.00
_cell.angle_gamma   90.00
#
_symmetry.space_group_name_H-M   'P 1'
#
loop_
_entity.id
_entity.type
_entity.pdbx_description
1 polymer ?
#
loop_
_entity_poly.entity_id
_entity_poly.type
_entity_poly.pdbx_seq_one_letter_code
_entity_poly.pdbx_strand_id
1 'polypeptide(L)'
;FFLPTCPCLHSAMARSLRKRRNAKVVSVKPKEKKIQKKHFNVRQIQDPELRKRFDIKKTLQENLEATDLKEMYYDRLPKKIPKKGAHPVKVNEDEAPICKKLIAKHGDDYQKMHWDIKLNVQQWTAKQCEKKVKAFNAGKLRSAKAEILSGHGIDFRRPMYGASKDRNIFGH
;
A
#
# COMPACT_ATOMS: atom_id res chain seq x y z
N PHE A 1 37.32 17.46 40.10
CA PHE A 1 36.02 16.86 39.75
C PHE A 1 36.23 15.38 39.53
N PHE A 2 35.67 14.56 40.43
CA PHE A 2 35.79 13.12 40.49
C PHE A 2 35.14 12.44 39.28
N LEU A 3 35.85 11.54 38.62
CA LEU A 3 35.26 10.50 37.77
C LEU A 3 35.03 9.25 38.64
N PRO A 4 33.80 8.75 38.79
CA PRO A 4 33.57 7.43 39.33
C PRO A 4 33.69 6.39 38.20
N THR A 5 34.72 5.55 38.30
CA THR A 5 34.75 4.24 37.68
C THR A 5 33.85 3.29 38.48
N CYS A 6 32.89 2.63 37.84
CA CYS A 6 32.26 1.43 38.38
C CYS A 6 32.32 0.29 37.36
N PRO A 7 33.06 -0.79 37.66
CA PRO A 7 33.18 -1.98 36.83
C PRO A 7 32.06 -2.95 37.18
N CYS A 8 30.99 -2.98 36.39
CA CYS A 8 29.98 -4.03 36.50
C CYS A 8 30.43 -5.26 35.69
N LEU A 9 31.40 -5.99 36.23
CA LEU A 9 31.67 -7.39 35.89
C LEU A 9 30.40 -8.19 36.17
N HIS A 10 29.54 -8.32 35.17
CA HIS A 10 28.44 -9.26 35.21
C HIS A 10 29.04 -10.66 35.29
N SER A 11 28.94 -11.23 36.49
CA SER A 11 29.24 -12.63 36.79
C SER A 11 28.53 -13.51 35.76
N ALA A 12 29.29 -13.95 34.77
CA ALA A 12 28.84 -14.96 33.83
C ALA A 12 28.68 -16.25 34.63
N MET A 13 27.45 -16.49 35.13
CA MET A 13 27.13 -17.74 35.80
C MET A 13 27.57 -18.89 34.91
N ALA A 14 28.64 -19.58 35.35
CA ALA A 14 29.20 -20.72 34.70
C ALA A 14 28.12 -21.80 34.62
N ARG A 15 27.40 -21.85 33.49
CA ARG A 15 26.43 -22.91 33.22
C ARG A 15 27.19 -24.22 33.29
N SER A 16 26.87 -25.01 34.31
CA SER A 16 27.40 -26.35 34.57
C SER A 16 27.60 -27.16 33.28
N LEU A 17 28.86 -27.23 32.82
CA LEU A 17 29.27 -28.01 31.64
C LEU A 17 29.17 -29.53 31.89
N ARG A 18 28.83 -29.95 33.12
CA ARG A 18 28.85 -31.35 33.54
C ARG A 18 27.79 -32.21 32.87
N LYS A 19 26.65 -31.66 32.47
CA LYS A 19 25.55 -32.45 31.86
C LYS A 19 25.81 -32.88 30.41
N ARG A 20 26.86 -32.38 29.74
CA ARG A 20 27.15 -32.74 28.34
C ARG A 20 28.05 -33.96 28.15
N ARG A 21 28.84 -34.34 29.16
CA ARG A 21 29.84 -35.42 29.01
C ARG A 21 29.24 -36.81 28.81
N ASN A 22 28.01 -37.03 29.28
CA ASN A 22 27.28 -38.30 29.13
C ASN A 22 26.12 -38.22 28.13
N ALA A 23 25.99 -37.13 27.38
CA ALA A 23 24.94 -37.00 26.37
C ALA A 23 25.29 -37.90 25.18
N LYS A 24 24.61 -39.05 25.07
CA LYS A 24 24.72 -39.93 23.90
C LYS A 24 24.31 -39.13 22.66
N VAL A 25 25.13 -39.16 21.62
CA VAL A 25 24.80 -38.55 20.32
C VAL A 25 23.64 -39.34 19.74
N VAL A 26 22.42 -38.83 19.88
CA VAL A 26 21.22 -39.45 19.29
C VAL A 26 21.17 -39.07 17.83
N SER A 27 21.46 -40.02 16.93
CA SER A 27 21.24 -39.84 15.49
C SER A 27 19.74 -40.01 15.20
N VAL A 28 19.03 -38.88 15.12
CA VAL A 28 17.63 -38.90 14.66
C VAL A 28 17.65 -39.03 13.14
N LYS A 29 17.22 -40.19 12.62
CA LYS A 29 16.98 -40.33 11.18
C LYS A 29 15.90 -39.33 10.77
N PRO A 30 16.13 -38.45 9.78
CA PRO A 30 15.11 -37.53 9.32
C PRO A 30 13.94 -38.35 8.79
N LYS A 31 12.74 -38.11 9.33
CA LYS A 31 11.52 -38.74 8.80
C LYS A 31 11.35 -38.27 7.36
N GLU A 32 11.09 -39.20 6.44
CA GLU A 32 10.72 -38.86 5.07
C GLU A 32 9.53 -37.89 5.13
N LYS A 33 9.73 -36.68 4.59
CA LYS A 33 8.64 -35.70 4.50
C LYS A 33 7.65 -36.28 3.49
N LYS A 34 6.49 -36.73 3.98
CA LYS A 34 5.35 -37.01 3.10
C LYS A 34 5.09 -35.73 2.30
N ILE A 35 5.36 -35.75 1.00
CA ILE A 35 4.98 -34.67 0.10
C ILE A 35 3.46 -34.60 0.21
N GLN A 36 2.96 -33.57 0.90
CA GLN A 36 1.52 -33.38 1.04
C GLN A 36 0.92 -33.37 -0.36
N LYS A 37 -0.18 -34.10 -0.55
CA LYS A 37 -0.84 -34.20 -1.86
C LYS A 37 -1.08 -32.79 -2.38
N LYS A 38 -0.47 -32.46 -3.51
CA LYS A 38 -0.44 -31.14 -4.16
C LYS A 38 -1.81 -30.75 -4.77
N HIS A 39 -2.92 -31.16 -4.17
CA HIS A 39 -4.24 -30.82 -4.68
C HIS A 39 -4.67 -29.48 -4.07
N PHE A 40 -4.95 -28.52 -4.95
CA PHE A 40 -5.45 -27.22 -4.56
C PHE A 40 -6.90 -27.34 -4.06
N ASN A 41 -7.22 -26.71 -2.93
CA ASN A 41 -8.58 -26.75 -2.40
C ASN A 41 -9.47 -25.79 -3.21
N VAL A 42 -10.40 -26.34 -3.99
CA VAL A 42 -11.32 -25.58 -4.85
C VAL A 42 -12.15 -24.54 -4.08
N ARG A 43 -12.39 -24.73 -2.78
CA ARG A 43 -13.11 -23.75 -1.94
C ARG A 43 -12.34 -22.46 -1.70
N GLN A 44 -11.02 -22.46 -1.88
CA GLN A 44 -10.18 -21.26 -1.74
C GLN A 44 -10.28 -20.32 -2.96
N ILE A 45 -10.86 -20.79 -4.07
CA ILE A 45 -11.11 -19.97 -5.27
C ILE A 45 -12.29 -19.04 -4.96
N GLN A 46 -12.04 -17.73 -4.95
CA GLN A 46 -13.06 -16.72 -4.69
C GLN A 46 -14.01 -16.54 -5.89
N ASP A 47 -13.48 -16.61 -7.11
CA ASP A 47 -14.27 -16.37 -8.31
C ASP A 47 -15.18 -17.57 -8.65
N PRO A 48 -16.51 -17.37 -8.78
CA PRO A 48 -17.45 -18.46 -9.00
C PRO A 48 -17.31 -19.07 -10.40
N GLU A 49 -16.89 -18.30 -11.40
CA GLU A 49 -16.72 -18.77 -12.78
C GLU A 49 -15.48 -19.65 -12.92
N LEU A 50 -14.34 -19.25 -12.33
CA LEU A 50 -13.14 -20.09 -12.25
C LEU A 50 -13.40 -21.36 -11.46
N ARG A 51 -14.14 -21.26 -10.35
CA ARG A 51 -14.50 -22.40 -9.52
C ARG A 51 -15.31 -23.47 -10.26
N LYS A 52 -16.15 -23.09 -11.23
CA LYS A 52 -16.94 -24.02 -12.05
C LYS A 52 -16.09 -24.79 -13.07
N ARG A 53 -15.05 -24.15 -13.64
CA ARG A 53 -14.18 -24.75 -14.67
C ARG A 53 -12.96 -25.48 -14.10
N PHE A 54 -12.70 -25.36 -12.79
CA PHE A 54 -11.50 -25.92 -12.17
C PHE A 54 -11.59 -27.44 -11.95
N ASP A 55 -10.68 -28.19 -12.58
CA ASP A 55 -10.59 -29.64 -12.41
C ASP A 55 -9.71 -30.01 -11.22
N ILE A 56 -10.24 -30.79 -10.27
CA ILE A 56 -9.50 -31.24 -9.06
C ILE A 56 -8.33 -32.17 -9.41
N LYS A 57 -8.45 -32.90 -10.53
CA LYS A 57 -7.48 -33.91 -10.95
C LYS A 57 -6.23 -33.31 -11.60
N LYS A 58 -6.35 -32.12 -12.18
CA LYS A 58 -5.25 -31.41 -12.86
C LYS A 58 -4.39 -30.64 -11.87
N THR A 59 -3.17 -30.32 -12.29
CA THR A 59 -2.33 -29.39 -11.53
C THR A 59 -2.86 -27.95 -11.65
N LEU A 60 -2.49 -27.07 -10.71
CA LEU A 60 -2.91 -25.66 -10.77
C LEU A 60 -2.47 -25.00 -12.08
N GLN A 61 -1.27 -25.33 -12.57
CA GLN A 61 -0.72 -24.79 -13.80
C GLN A 61 -1.53 -25.25 -15.02
N GLU A 62 -1.83 -26.54 -15.14
CA GLU A 62 -2.68 -27.08 -16.22
C GLU A 62 -4.07 -26.42 -16.24
N ASN A 63 -4.66 -26.15 -15.07
CA ASN A 63 -5.94 -25.45 -14.99
C ASN A 63 -5.83 -23.97 -15.43
N LEU A 64 -4.72 -23.30 -15.10
CA LEU A 64 -4.48 -21.93 -15.54
C LEU A 64 -4.23 -21.86 -17.05
N GLU A 65 -3.49 -22.81 -17.61
CA GLU A 65 -3.25 -22.90 -19.06
C GLU A 65 -4.52 -23.26 -19.84
N ALA A 66 -5.43 -24.04 -19.24
CA ALA A 66 -6.72 -24.37 -19.85
C ALA A 66 -7.79 -23.27 -19.72
N THR A 67 -7.58 -22.23 -18.91
CA THR A 67 -8.59 -21.20 -18.65
C THR A 67 -8.26 -19.88 -19.35
N ASP A 68 -9.02 -19.56 -20.40
CA ASP A 68 -8.91 -18.27 -21.09
C ASP A 68 -9.71 -17.17 -20.37
N LEU A 69 -9.00 -16.27 -19.68
CA LEU A 69 -9.59 -15.13 -18.96
C LEU A 69 -10.45 -14.23 -19.87
N LYS A 70 -10.05 -14.10 -21.14
CA LYS A 70 -10.72 -13.25 -22.12
C LYS A 70 -12.13 -13.74 -22.44
N GLU A 71 -12.33 -15.04 -22.52
CA GLU A 71 -13.65 -15.64 -22.76
C GLU A 71 -14.51 -15.57 -21.50
N MET A 72 -13.91 -15.87 -20.34
CA MET A 72 -14.64 -15.93 -19.07
C MET A 72 -15.19 -14.57 -18.67
N TYR A 73 -14.40 -13.51 -18.82
CA TYR A 73 -14.73 -12.18 -18.31
C TYR A 73 -15.05 -11.17 -19.42
N TYR A 74 -15.35 -11.63 -20.64
CA TYR A 74 -15.63 -10.74 -21.78
C TYR A 74 -16.67 -9.67 -21.44
N ASP A 75 -17.75 -10.07 -20.77
CA ASP A 75 -18.87 -9.18 -20.43
C ASP A 75 -18.52 -8.15 -19.35
N ARG A 76 -17.57 -8.47 -18.46
CA ARG A 76 -17.18 -7.62 -17.33
C ARG A 76 -16.02 -6.68 -17.67
N LEU A 77 -15.29 -6.96 -18.75
CA LEU A 77 -14.12 -6.18 -19.15
C LEU A 77 -14.56 -4.85 -19.80
N PRO A 78 -13.98 -3.70 -19.40
CA PRO A 78 -14.26 -2.44 -20.06
C PRO A 78 -13.70 -2.44 -21.49
N LYS A 79 -14.53 -2.06 -22.46
CA LYS A 79 -14.15 -1.99 -23.89
C LYS A 79 -12.99 -1.04 -24.19
N LYS A 80 -12.71 -0.08 -23.30
CA LYS A 80 -11.62 0.90 -23.42
C LYS A 80 -10.80 0.89 -22.13
N ILE A 81 -9.64 0.24 -22.15
CA ILE A 81 -8.69 0.24 -21.03
C ILE A 81 -7.80 1.49 -21.15
N PRO A 82 -7.80 2.41 -20.17
CA PRO A 82 -6.90 3.55 -20.20
C PRO A 82 -5.45 3.08 -20.06
N LYS A 83 -4.59 3.45 -21.01
CA LYS A 83 -3.16 3.05 -21.01
C LYS A 83 -2.35 3.64 -19.85
N LYS A 84 -2.87 4.68 -19.17
CA LYS A 84 -2.22 5.33 -18.03
C LYS A 84 -3.16 5.26 -16.84
N GLY A 85 -2.69 4.71 -15.72
CA GLY A 85 -3.41 4.78 -14.45
C GLY A 85 -3.58 6.23 -14.03
N ALA A 86 -4.81 6.74 -14.08
CA ALA A 86 -5.13 8.10 -13.69
C ALA A 86 -5.29 8.16 -12.17
N HIS A 87 -4.19 8.16 -11.42
CA HIS A 87 -4.25 8.47 -10.00
C HIS A 87 -4.46 9.98 -9.83
N PRO A 88 -5.61 10.44 -9.33
CA PRO A 88 -5.84 11.86 -9.16
C PRO A 88 -4.85 12.40 -8.12
N VAL A 89 -4.07 13.40 -8.51
CA VAL A 89 -3.26 14.16 -7.58
C VAL A 89 -4.19 14.88 -6.62
N LYS A 90 -3.95 14.73 -5.32
CA LYS A 90 -4.70 15.37 -4.25
C LYS A 90 -3.71 16.12 -3.36
N VAL A 91 -4.17 17.22 -2.77
CA VAL A 91 -3.38 18.07 -1.86
C VAL A 91 -3.77 17.74 -0.43
N ASN A 92 -2.79 17.53 0.45
CA ASN A 92 -3.04 17.27 1.87
C ASN A 92 -3.39 18.56 2.63
N GLU A 93 -3.99 18.45 3.82
CA GLU A 93 -4.33 19.63 4.64
C GLU A 93 -3.11 20.48 5.00
N ASP A 94 -1.98 19.84 5.31
CA ASP A 94 -0.72 20.53 5.65
C ASP A 94 -0.14 21.31 4.46
N GLU A 95 -0.43 20.85 3.24
CA GLU A 95 0.06 21.43 2.00
C GLU A 95 -0.85 22.58 1.50
N ALA A 96 -2.12 22.58 1.90
CA ALA A 96 -3.10 23.60 1.56
C ALA A 96 -2.65 25.04 1.94
N PRO A 97 -2.17 25.33 3.16
CA PRO A 97 -1.71 26.67 3.52
C PRO A 97 -0.45 27.07 2.73
N ILE A 98 0.43 26.12 2.39
CA ILE A 98 1.62 26.37 1.56
C ILE A 98 1.18 26.80 0.16
N CYS A 99 0.26 26.03 -0.46
CA CYS A 99 -0.28 26.37 -1.78
C CYS A 99 -0.96 27.75 -1.78
N LYS A 100 -1.76 28.05 -0.75
CA LYS A 100 -2.43 29.35 -0.59
C LYS A 100 -1.43 30.52 -0.54
N LYS A 101 -0.34 30.38 0.21
CA LYS A 101 0.73 31.40 0.30
C LYS A 101 1.50 31.56 -1.01
N LEU A 102 1.80 30.46 -1.70
CA LEU A 102 2.50 30.48 -2.98
C LEU A 102 1.68 31.18 -4.07
N ILE A 103 0.38 30.84 -4.18
CA ILE A 103 -0.54 31.47 -5.13
C ILE A 103 -0.69 32.97 -4.84
N ALA A 104 -0.83 33.35 -3.55
CA ALA A 104 -0.94 34.76 -3.16
C ALA A 104 0.30 35.60 -3.50
N LYS A 105 1.50 35.00 -3.49
CA LYS A 105 2.76 35.73 -3.74
C LYS A 105 3.19 35.72 -5.20
N HIS A 106 3.09 34.58 -5.88
CA HIS A 106 3.66 34.37 -7.22
C HIS A 106 2.63 34.16 -8.33
N GLY A 107 1.33 34.08 -8.02
CA GLY A 107 0.27 33.85 -9.01
C GLY A 107 0.39 32.49 -9.69
N ASP A 108 0.64 32.48 -11.00
CA ASP A 108 0.79 31.27 -11.83
C ASP A 108 2.26 30.97 -12.23
N ASP A 109 3.23 31.74 -11.73
CA ASP A 109 4.65 31.57 -12.05
C ASP A 109 5.30 30.40 -11.26
N TYR A 110 5.13 29.16 -11.75
CA TYR A 110 5.61 27.96 -11.04
C TYR A 110 7.14 27.89 -10.86
N GLN A 111 7.92 28.51 -11.75
CA GLN A 111 9.38 28.60 -11.60
C GLN A 111 9.74 29.46 -10.38
N LYS A 112 9.08 30.61 -10.18
CA LYS A 112 9.31 31.46 -9.01
C LYS A 112 8.87 30.78 -7.71
N MET A 113 7.76 30.03 -7.75
CA MET A 113 7.33 29.20 -6.61
C MET A 113 8.36 28.14 -6.22
N HIS A 114 9.01 27.52 -7.21
CA HIS A 114 10.04 26.52 -6.97
C HIS A 114 11.25 27.13 -6.24
N TRP A 115 11.69 28.33 -6.66
CA TRP A 115 12.84 29.03 -6.06
C TRP A 115 12.54 29.67 -4.70
N ASP A 116 11.27 29.79 -4.28
CA ASP A 116 10.91 30.38 -2.98
C ASP A 116 11.08 29.37 -1.83
N ILE A 117 12.32 29.16 -1.41
CA ILE A 117 12.70 28.20 -0.36
C ILE A 117 11.96 28.47 0.97
N LYS A 118 11.58 29.72 1.25
CA LYS A 118 10.93 30.09 2.52
C LYS A 118 9.47 29.65 2.56
N LEU A 119 8.75 29.80 1.45
CA LEU A 119 7.35 29.38 1.37
C LEU A 119 7.23 27.89 1.00
N ASN A 120 8.10 27.41 0.10
CA ASN A 120 8.15 26.04 -0.37
C ASN A 120 9.02 25.17 0.56
N VAL A 121 8.55 24.96 1.79
CA VAL A 121 9.26 24.20 2.84
C VAL A 121 9.60 22.78 2.39
N GLN A 122 8.75 22.17 1.56
CA GLN A 122 8.93 20.81 1.05
C GLN A 122 9.80 20.73 -0.21
N GLN A 123 10.36 21.86 -0.67
CA GLN A 123 11.26 21.94 -1.82
C GLN A 123 10.70 21.28 -3.10
N TRP A 124 9.41 21.49 -3.39
CA TRP A 124 8.79 20.93 -4.58
C TRP A 124 9.43 21.46 -5.86
N THR A 125 9.58 20.58 -6.85
CA THR A 125 9.94 20.95 -8.22
C THR A 125 8.81 21.73 -8.89
N ALA A 126 9.11 22.55 -9.90
CA ALA A 126 8.11 23.36 -10.60
C ALA A 126 6.90 22.54 -11.13
N LYS A 127 7.15 21.31 -11.63
CA LYS A 127 6.08 20.39 -12.08
C LYS A 127 5.20 19.87 -10.94
N GLN A 128 5.76 19.70 -9.75
CA GLN A 128 5.00 19.32 -8.57
C GLN A 128 4.14 20.49 -8.08
N CYS A 129 4.70 21.70 -8.06
CA CYS A 129 3.95 22.92 -7.76
C CYS A 129 2.75 23.09 -8.70
N GLU A 130 2.95 22.94 -10.01
CA GLU A 130 1.88 23.00 -11.01
C GLU A 130 0.77 21.99 -10.71
N LYS A 131 1.11 20.72 -10.48
CA LYS A 131 0.13 19.66 -10.19
C LYS A 131 -0.66 19.93 -8.90
N LYS A 132 0.02 20.40 -7.85
CA LYS A 132 -0.60 20.67 -6.55
C LYS A 132 -1.46 21.93 -6.59
N VAL A 133 -0.99 23.02 -7.18
CA VAL A 133 -1.76 24.25 -7.35
C VAL A 133 -3.01 23.99 -8.20
N LYS A 134 -2.88 23.23 -9.31
CA LYS A 134 -4.06 22.82 -10.11
C LYS A 134 -5.04 21.95 -9.30
N ALA A 135 -4.54 21.03 -8.49
CA ALA A 135 -5.38 20.21 -7.63
C ALA A 135 -6.07 21.04 -6.52
N PHE A 136 -5.37 22.03 -5.96
CA PHE A 136 -5.89 22.97 -4.96
C PHE A 136 -7.00 23.85 -5.54
N ASN A 137 -6.77 24.46 -6.72
CA ASN A 137 -7.79 25.26 -7.42
C ASN A 137 -9.01 24.42 -7.84
N ALA A 138 -8.80 23.14 -8.13
CA ALA A 138 -9.89 22.19 -8.40
C ALA A 138 -10.61 21.69 -7.12
N GLY A 139 -10.21 22.15 -5.93
CA GLY A 139 -10.82 21.75 -4.65
C GLY A 139 -10.52 20.31 -4.21
N LYS A 140 -9.46 19.68 -4.75
CA LYS A 140 -9.09 18.29 -4.45
C LYS A 140 -8.22 18.18 -3.19
N LEU A 141 -8.79 18.61 -2.07
CA LEU A 141 -8.18 18.52 -0.74
C LEU A 141 -8.44 17.14 -0.12
N ARG A 142 -7.42 16.52 0.49
CA ARG A 142 -7.57 15.38 1.41
C ARG A 142 -7.64 15.92 2.82
N SER A 143 -8.61 15.46 3.60
CA SER A 143 -8.69 15.77 5.03
C SER A 143 -7.91 14.76 5.88
N ALA A 144 -7.10 15.19 6.85
CA ALA A 144 -6.32 14.31 7.73
C ALA A 144 -7.23 13.42 8.60
N LYS A 145 -8.40 13.95 8.98
CA LYS A 145 -9.43 13.21 9.74
C LYS A 145 -10.07 12.04 8.98
N ALA A 146 -9.85 11.94 7.66
CA ALA A 146 -10.39 10.86 6.84
C ALA A 146 -9.46 9.62 6.76
N GLU A 147 -8.31 9.62 7.43
CA GLU A 147 -7.24 8.64 7.18
C GLU A 147 -7.05 7.55 8.24
N ILE A 148 -8.02 7.32 9.13
CA ILE A 148 -7.99 6.15 10.05
C ILE A 148 -9.33 5.41 10.08
N LEU A 149 -9.87 5.03 8.93
CA LEU A 149 -10.71 3.83 8.89
C LEU A 149 -10.75 3.24 7.48
N SER A 150 -9.79 2.38 7.18
CA SER A 150 -10.02 1.07 6.55
C SER A 150 -8.73 0.54 5.91
N GLY A 151 -8.23 -0.57 6.46
CA GLY A 151 -7.31 -1.45 5.74
C GLY A 151 -7.97 -2.19 4.57
N HIS A 152 -9.04 -1.65 3.98
CA HIS A 152 -9.81 -2.24 2.87
C HIS A 152 -10.26 -1.12 1.94
N GLY A 153 -9.64 -1.05 0.76
CA GLY A 153 -9.76 0.02 -0.22
C GLY A 153 -11.14 0.19 -0.86
N ILE A 154 -12.10 0.71 -0.11
CA ILE A 154 -13.35 1.25 -0.63
C ILE A 154 -13.51 2.68 -0.10
N ASP A 155 -13.29 3.65 -1.00
CA ASP A 155 -13.36 5.07 -0.72
C ASP A 155 -14.81 5.58 -0.63
N PHE A 156 -15.44 5.49 0.54
CA PHE A 156 -16.74 6.13 0.83
C PHE A 156 -16.62 7.66 1.05
N ARG A 157 -15.92 8.37 0.16
CA ARG A 157 -15.61 9.80 0.34
C ARG A 157 -16.77 10.70 -0.08
N ARG A 158 -17.20 11.61 0.80
CA ARG A 158 -17.98 12.81 0.44
C ARG A 158 -17.03 14.00 0.28
N PRO A 159 -17.06 14.75 -0.84
CA PRO A 159 -16.33 16.01 -0.93
C PRO A 159 -16.95 17.02 0.05
N MET A 160 -16.12 17.61 0.92
CA MET A 160 -16.59 18.55 1.96
C MET A 160 -16.92 19.94 1.40
N TYR A 161 -16.34 20.33 0.26
CA TYR A 161 -16.47 21.68 -0.32
C TYR A 161 -16.57 21.65 -1.86
N GLY A 162 -17.16 22.71 -2.42
CA GLY A 162 -17.24 23.00 -3.87
C GLY A 162 -18.43 22.37 -4.61
N ALA A 163 -18.62 22.76 -5.88
CA ALA A 163 -19.71 22.31 -6.76
C ALA A 163 -19.73 20.79 -7.08
N SER A 164 -18.78 20.03 -6.54
CA SER A 164 -18.75 18.56 -6.59
C SER A 164 -19.54 17.92 -5.44
N LYS A 165 -19.82 18.68 -4.36
CA LYS A 165 -20.73 18.27 -3.28
C LYS A 165 -22.17 18.15 -3.77
N ASP A 166 -22.59 19.08 -4.62
CA ASP A 166 -23.98 19.20 -5.07
C ASP A 166 -24.34 18.20 -6.18
N ARG A 167 -23.35 17.61 -6.85
CA ARG A 167 -23.56 16.65 -7.96
C ARG A 167 -23.95 15.24 -7.53
N ASN A 168 -23.79 14.89 -6.25
CA ASN A 168 -24.02 13.54 -5.71
C ASN A 168 -25.26 13.48 -4.79
N ILE A 169 -26.34 14.19 -5.15
CA ILE A 169 -27.61 14.15 -4.40
C ILE A 169 -28.52 13.01 -4.86
N PHE A 170 -28.32 12.43 -6.05
CA PHE A 170 -29.09 11.28 -6.52
C PHE A 170 -28.23 10.02 -6.57
N GLY A 171 -28.26 9.27 -5.47
CA GLY A 171 -27.99 7.84 -5.50
C GLY A 171 -29.28 7.12 -5.92
N HIS A 172 -29.29 6.62 -7.17
CA HIS A 172 -30.02 5.43 -7.56
C HIS A 172 -29.01 4.30 -7.78
#